data_AF-A0A0Q0MJY9-F1
#
_entry.id   AF-A0A0Q0MJY9-F1
#
_cell.length_a   1.000
_cell.length_b   1.000
_cell.length_c   1.000
_cell.angle_alpha   90.00
_cell.angle_beta   90.00
_cell.angle_gamma   90.00
#
_symmetry.space_group_name_H-M   'P 1'
#
loop_
_entity.id
_entity.type
_entity.pdbx_description
1 polymer ?
#
loop_
_entity_poly.entity_id
_entity_poly.type
_entity_poly.pdbx_seq_one_letter_code
_entity_poly.pdbx_strand_id
1 'polypeptide(L)'
;MYTVQILDALKTPLVNKFYAQYSVRGRANKQDQVWVVYKGMHIVAACRIQNKHDFLFLSTVFVAPQHRSKGLATQLVSAAVKHQPLPLYTFAYKSITALYMGLGFNQVLTYTPGLKALFDIYAHRNIVALEYL
;
A
#
# COMPACT_ATOMS: atom_id res chain seq x y z
N MET A 1 -20.21 7.35 -6.72
CA MET A 1 -19.31 7.91 -5.69
C MET A 1 -18.29 6.86 -5.28
N TYR A 2 -17.07 7.28 -4.92
CA TYR A 2 -16.03 6.40 -4.37
C TYR A 2 -15.94 6.59 -2.85
N THR A 3 -15.80 5.51 -2.09
CA THR A 3 -15.64 5.57 -0.63
C THR A 3 -14.38 4.81 -0.20
N VAL A 4 -13.63 5.36 0.75
CA VAL A 4 -12.40 4.76 1.27
C VAL A 4 -12.63 4.34 2.72
N GLN A 5 -12.25 3.12 3.07
CA GLN A 5 -12.40 2.62 4.42
C GLN A 5 -11.40 1.51 4.74
N ILE A 6 -11.19 1.28 6.04
CA ILE A 6 -10.53 0.07 6.54
C ILE A 6 -11.49 -1.10 6.33
N LEU A 7 -10.97 -2.20 5.79
CA LEU A 7 -11.72 -3.43 5.60
C LEU A 7 -11.67 -4.26 6.88
N ASP A 8 -12.84 -4.67 7.35
CA ASP A 8 -12.99 -5.63 8.45
C ASP A 8 -12.18 -6.91 8.14
N ALA A 9 -11.42 -7.41 9.12
CA ALA A 9 -10.59 -8.61 8.97
C ALA A 9 -11.39 -9.84 8.51
N LEU A 10 -12.67 -9.96 8.85
CA LEU A 10 -13.56 -11.02 8.37
C LEU A 10 -13.79 -10.95 6.85
N LYS A 11 -13.66 -9.76 6.26
CA LYS A 11 -13.83 -9.51 4.82
C LYS A 11 -12.53 -9.61 4.02
N THR A 12 -11.41 -9.97 4.65
CA THR A 12 -10.11 -10.22 3.97
C THR A 12 -10.21 -11.10 2.71
N PRO A 13 -11.07 -12.14 2.63
CA PRO A 13 -11.23 -12.91 1.39
C PRO A 13 -11.68 -12.06 0.19
N LEU A 14 -12.42 -10.96 0.40
CA LEU A 14 -12.88 -10.08 -0.68
C LEU A 14 -11.72 -9.34 -1.35
N VAL A 15 -10.79 -8.80 -0.56
CA VAL A 15 -9.61 -8.12 -1.13
C VAL A 15 -8.69 -9.12 -1.84
N ASN A 16 -8.57 -10.33 -1.32
CA ASN A 16 -7.80 -11.38 -1.96
C ASN A 16 -8.41 -11.81 -3.31
N LYS A 17 -9.75 -11.89 -3.40
CA LYS A 17 -10.45 -12.11 -4.66
C LYS A 17 -10.20 -10.97 -5.65
N PHE A 18 -10.23 -9.72 -5.19
CA PHE A 18 -9.90 -8.55 -5.99
C PHE A 18 -8.45 -8.60 -6.53
N TYR A 19 -7.47 -8.89 -5.67
CA TYR A 19 -6.07 -9.02 -6.11
C TYR A 19 -5.88 -10.16 -7.11
N ALA A 20 -6.52 -11.31 -6.88
CA ALA A 20 -6.47 -12.46 -7.78
C ALA A 20 -7.05 -12.14 -9.17
N GLN A 21 -8.16 -11.38 -9.24
CA GLN A 21 -8.78 -10.97 -10.50
C GLN A 21 -7.81 -10.20 -11.42
N TYR A 22 -6.86 -9.46 -10.86
CA TYR A 22 -5.89 -8.67 -11.63
C TYR A 22 -4.46 -9.22 -11.54
N SER A 23 -4.30 -10.48 -11.11
CA SER A 23 -2.99 -11.14 -10.95
C SER A 23 -1.99 -10.34 -10.10
N VAL A 24 -2.49 -9.58 -9.12
CA VAL A 24 -1.66 -8.80 -8.21
C VAL A 24 -0.92 -9.78 -7.28
N ARG A 25 0.41 -9.66 -7.24
CA ARG A 25 1.25 -10.47 -6.36
C ARG A 25 1.11 -9.98 -4.91
N GLY A 26 0.82 -10.91 -4.01
CA GLY A 26 0.65 -10.64 -2.58
C GLY A 26 -0.76 -10.96 -2.11
N ARG A 27 -0.89 -11.39 -0.86
CA ARG A 27 -2.15 -11.81 -0.27
C ARG A 27 -2.32 -11.17 1.10
N ALA A 28 -3.50 -10.60 1.34
CA ALA A 28 -3.87 -10.10 2.65
C ALA A 28 -4.12 -11.25 3.62
N ASN A 29 -3.69 -11.07 4.87
CA ASN A 29 -4.02 -11.94 5.99
C ASN A 29 -4.72 -11.13 7.11
N LYS A 30 -5.20 -11.81 8.16
CA LYS A 30 -5.98 -11.19 9.24
C LYS A 30 -5.22 -10.16 10.10
N GLN A 31 -3.88 -10.19 10.08
CA GLN A 31 -3.03 -9.23 10.80
C GLN A 31 -2.73 -7.98 9.98
N ASP A 32 -2.96 -8.02 8.66
CA ASP A 32 -2.76 -6.86 7.81
C ASP A 32 -3.90 -5.86 8.03
N GLN A 33 -3.57 -4.59 8.23
CA GLN A 33 -4.56 -3.52 8.11
C GLN A 33 -4.79 -3.28 6.61
N VAL A 34 -5.98 -3.65 6.12
CA VAL A 34 -6.34 -3.53 4.72
C VAL A 34 -7.19 -2.28 4.51
N TRP A 35 -6.78 -1.42 3.58
CA TRP A 35 -7.57 -0.29 3.13
C TRP A 35 -8.11 -0.57 1.74
N VAL A 36 -9.35 -0.17 1.49
CA VAL A 36 -10.03 -0.38 0.21
C VAL A 36 -10.77 0.86 -0.24
N VAL A 37 -10.88 1.02 -1.55
CA VAL A 37 -11.80 1.96 -2.19
C VAL A 37 -12.94 1.17 -2.80
N TYR A 38 -14.18 1.54 -2.46
CA TYR A 38 -15.39 0.99 -3.02
C TYR A 38 -15.99 1.90 -4.09
N LYS A 39 -16.59 1.29 -5.12
CA LYS A 39 -17.58 1.91 -6.01
C LYS A 39 -18.86 1.11 -5.92
N GLY A 40 -19.84 1.60 -5.17
CA GLY A 40 -20.98 0.78 -4.75
C GLY A 40 -20.49 -0.38 -3.89
N MET A 41 -20.86 -1.61 -4.22
CA MET A 41 -20.41 -2.81 -3.49
C MET A 41 -19.07 -3.41 -3.98
N HIS A 42 -18.45 -2.82 -5.00
CA HIS A 42 -17.25 -3.39 -5.62
C HIS A 42 -15.97 -2.72 -5.11
N ILE A 43 -15.01 -3.53 -4.69
CA ILE A 43 -13.64 -3.06 -4.43
C ILE A 43 -13.01 -2.70 -5.78
N VAL A 44 -12.52 -1.47 -5.89
CA VAL A 44 -11.88 -0.93 -7.11
C VAL A 44 -10.42 -0.54 -6.90
N ALA A 45 -9.99 -0.39 -5.65
CA ALA A 45 -8.60 -0.23 -5.27
C ALA A 45 -8.38 -0.78 -3.86
N ALA A 46 -7.16 -1.21 -3.56
CA ALA A 46 -6.80 -1.71 -2.24
C ALA A 46 -5.31 -1.56 -1.96
N CYS A 47 -4.95 -1.44 -0.68
CA CYS A 47 -3.58 -1.55 -0.19
C CYS A 47 -3.53 -2.23 1.17
N ARG A 48 -2.33 -2.64 1.58
CA ARG A 48 -2.08 -3.35 2.83
C ARG A 48 -1.04 -2.60 3.64
N ILE A 49 -1.28 -2.48 4.94
CA ILE A 49 -0.29 -2.05 5.93
C ILE A 49 0.05 -3.28 6.77
N GLN A 50 1.32 -3.64 6.76
CA GLN A 50 1.84 -4.83 7.45
C GLN A 50 2.72 -4.38 8.61
N ASN A 51 2.51 -4.95 9.79
CA ASN A 51 3.41 -4.72 10.92
C ASN A 51 4.67 -5.60 10.78
N LYS A 52 5.85 -4.97 10.78
CA LYS A 52 7.17 -5.60 10.66
C LYS A 52 7.99 -5.45 11.95
N HIS A 53 7.33 -5.58 13.11
CA HIS A 53 7.86 -5.29 14.44
C HIS A 53 8.16 -3.82 14.66
N ASP A 54 9.26 -3.31 14.07
CA ASP A 54 9.78 -1.97 14.38
C ASP A 54 9.21 -0.89 13.45
N PHE A 55 8.49 -1.29 12.40
CA PHE A 55 7.92 -0.39 11.42
C PHE A 55 6.69 -0.97 10.75
N LEU A 56 5.95 -0.10 10.07
CA LEU A 56 4.84 -0.47 9.21
C LEU A 56 5.28 -0.46 7.76
N PHE A 57 4.75 -1.40 6.98
CA PHE A 57 5.06 -1.52 5.58
C PHE A 57 3.80 -1.44 4.73
N LEU A 58 3.68 -0.36 3.95
CA LEU A 58 2.66 -0.19 2.94
C LEU A 58 3.03 -0.97 1.69
N SER A 59 2.19 -1.95 1.33
CA SER A 59 2.42 -2.83 0.20
C SER A 59 1.16 -3.06 -0.62
N THR A 60 1.32 -3.60 -1.82
CA THR A 60 0.20 -4.05 -2.67
C THR A 60 -0.84 -2.96 -2.96
N VAL A 61 -0.38 -1.71 -3.10
CA VAL A 61 -1.22 -0.59 -3.58
C VAL A 61 -1.61 -0.89 -5.03
N PHE A 62 -2.91 -1.07 -5.27
CA PHE A 62 -3.41 -1.39 -6.60
C PHE A 62 -4.75 -0.70 -6.87
N VAL A 63 -4.90 -0.17 -8.07
CA VAL A 63 -6.14 0.39 -8.61
C VAL A 63 -6.50 -0.37 -9.88
N ALA A 64 -7.74 -0.86 -9.95
CA ALA A 64 -8.27 -1.55 -11.13
C ALA A 64 -8.12 -0.66 -12.38
N PRO A 65 -7.66 -1.20 -13.53
CA PRO A 65 -7.33 -0.43 -14.72
C PRO A 65 -8.42 0.57 -15.16
N GLN A 66 -9.69 0.15 -15.17
CA GLN A 66 -10.85 0.97 -15.53
C GLN A 66 -11.16 2.13 -14.55
N HIS A 67 -10.45 2.19 -13.42
CA HIS A 67 -10.59 3.20 -12.38
C HIS A 67 -9.31 4.01 -12.13
N ARG A 68 -8.27 3.82 -12.96
CA ARG A 68 -7.03 4.62 -12.90
C ARG A 68 -7.24 6.06 -13.40
N SER A 69 -6.26 6.92 -13.12
CA SER A 69 -6.26 8.35 -13.49
C SER A 69 -7.42 9.16 -12.91
N LYS A 70 -8.03 8.68 -11.82
CA LYS A 70 -9.14 9.31 -11.08
C LYS A 70 -8.77 9.70 -9.65
N GLY A 71 -7.48 9.78 -9.35
CA GLY A 71 -6.97 10.10 -8.00
C GLY A 71 -7.17 9.00 -6.95
N LEU A 72 -7.63 7.80 -7.31
CA LEU A 72 -7.95 6.76 -6.31
C LEU A 72 -6.73 6.24 -5.55
N ALA A 73 -5.55 6.18 -6.18
CA ALA A 73 -4.31 5.81 -5.50
C ALA A 73 -3.95 6.84 -4.42
N THR A 74 -4.02 8.13 -4.77
CA THR A 74 -3.83 9.25 -3.85
C THR A 74 -4.81 9.18 -2.69
N GLN A 75 -6.12 9.07 -2.97
CA GLN A 75 -7.16 9.00 -1.95
C GLN A 75 -6.96 7.82 -0.99
N LEU A 76 -6.63 6.64 -1.54
CA LEU A 76 -6.39 5.42 -0.77
C LEU A 76 -5.17 5.55 0.12
N VAL A 77 -4.01 5.95 -0.44
CA VAL A 77 -2.76 6.04 0.30
C VAL A 77 -2.84 7.14 1.35
N SER A 78 -3.38 8.32 1.02
CA SER A 78 -3.59 9.40 1.99
C SER A 78 -4.45 8.99 3.18
N ALA A 79 -5.47 8.14 2.97
CA ALA A 79 -6.27 7.61 4.06
C ALA A 79 -5.46 6.59 4.88
N ALA A 80 -4.71 5.72 4.20
CA ALA A 80 -3.95 4.65 4.81
C ALA A 80 -2.81 5.13 5.70
N VAL A 81 -2.10 6.20 5.32
CA VAL A 81 -0.92 6.68 6.07
C VAL A 81 -1.27 7.59 7.26
N LYS A 82 -2.52 8.05 7.38
CA LYS A 82 -2.92 8.95 8.46
C LYS A 82 -2.87 8.25 9.82
N HIS A 83 -2.28 8.93 10.80
CA HIS A 83 -2.26 8.55 12.22
C HIS A 83 -1.73 7.13 12.48
N GLN A 84 -0.66 6.75 11.77
CA GLN A 84 -0.01 5.47 12.01
C GLN A 84 0.89 5.52 13.25
N PRO A 85 0.88 4.49 14.11
CA PRO A 85 1.58 4.51 15.40
C PRO A 85 3.09 4.31 15.31
N LEU A 86 3.60 3.95 14.13
CA LEU A 86 5.00 3.64 13.87
C LEU A 86 5.41 4.22 12.52
N PRO A 87 6.71 4.44 12.27
CA PRO A 87 7.21 4.84 10.97
C PRO A 87 6.70 3.90 9.87
N LEU A 88 6.21 4.48 8.77
CA LEU A 88 5.65 3.74 7.66
C LEU A 88 6.57 3.83 6.45
N TYR A 89 6.93 2.67 5.91
CA TYR A 89 7.75 2.55 4.72
C TYR A 89 6.97 1.96 3.55
N THR A 90 7.39 2.29 2.32
CA THR A 90 6.94 1.61 1.11
C THR A 90 8.09 1.50 0.12
N PHE A 91 8.01 0.48 -0.74
CA PHE A 91 8.92 0.34 -1.88
C PHE A 91 8.16 0.69 -3.15
N ALA A 92 8.46 1.87 -3.70
CA ALA A 92 7.83 2.37 -4.90
C ALA A 92 8.72 2.11 -6.12
N TYR A 93 8.13 1.76 -7.26
CA TYR A 93 8.86 1.81 -8.52
C TYR A 93 9.26 3.25 -8.84
N LYS A 94 10.46 3.46 -9.39
CA LYS A 94 10.96 4.82 -9.71
C LYS A 94 9.98 5.65 -10.54
N SER A 95 9.25 5.02 -11.46
CA SER A 95 8.26 5.67 -12.32
C SER A 95 7.06 6.26 -11.58
N ILE A 96 6.80 5.83 -10.34
CA ILE A 96 5.67 6.30 -9.53
C ILE A 96 6.10 6.98 -8.22
N THR A 97 7.40 7.18 -8.01
CA THR A 97 7.92 7.84 -6.80
C THR A 97 7.34 9.24 -6.61
N ALA A 98 7.15 10.01 -7.69
CA ALA A 98 6.56 11.35 -7.63
C ALA A 98 5.16 11.37 -7.00
N LEU A 99 4.37 10.30 -7.20
CA LEU A 99 3.05 10.18 -6.56
C LEU A 99 3.17 10.10 -5.04
N TYR A 100 4.07 9.26 -4.54
CA TYR A 100 4.27 9.10 -3.10
C TYR A 100 4.91 10.35 -2.48
N MET A 101 5.87 10.98 -3.16
CA MET A 101 6.46 12.22 -2.66
C MET A 101 5.43 13.36 -2.55
N GLY A 102 4.54 13.50 -3.54
CA GLY A 102 3.43 14.44 -3.47
C GLY A 102 2.42 14.14 -2.35
N LEU A 103 2.45 12.94 -1.78
CA LEU A 103 1.66 12.54 -0.61
C LEU A 103 2.37 12.80 0.72
N GLY A 104 3.60 13.29 0.72
CA GLY A 104 4.40 13.54 1.93
C GLY A 104 5.42 12.45 2.26
N PHE A 105 5.62 11.46 1.38
CA PHE A 105 6.72 10.52 1.55
C PHE A 105 8.08 11.15 1.20
N ASN A 106 9.11 10.76 1.94
CA ASN A 106 10.50 11.11 1.66
C ASN A 106 11.31 9.88 1.27
N GLN A 107 12.41 10.08 0.55
CA GLN A 107 13.32 8.98 0.25
C GLN A 107 14.11 8.58 1.51
N VAL A 108 14.15 7.28 1.79
CA VAL A 108 14.95 6.74 2.90
C VAL A 108 16.43 6.97 2.61
N LEU A 109 17.09 7.68 3.51
CA LEU A 109 18.54 7.95 3.42
C LEU A 109 19.36 6.99 4.29
N THR A 110 18.77 6.43 5.35
CA THR A 110 19.45 5.51 6.28
C THR A 110 18.54 4.33 6.57
N TYR A 111 19.03 3.12 6.30
CA TYR A 111 18.26 1.90 6.49
C TYR A 111 18.56 1.30 7.86
N THR A 112 17.51 0.98 8.62
CA THR A 112 17.63 0.06 9.75
C THR A 112 17.94 -1.35 9.23
N PRO A 113 18.54 -2.24 10.04
CA PRO A 113 18.82 -3.61 9.62
C PRO A 113 17.58 -4.36 9.10
N GLY A 114 16.43 -4.21 9.78
CA GLY A 114 15.17 -4.83 9.39
C GLY A 114 14.63 -4.31 8.05
N LEU A 115 14.69 -2.98 7.82
CA LEU A 115 14.28 -2.39 6.56
C LEU A 115 15.22 -2.79 5.41
N LYS A 116 16.53 -2.80 5.66
CA LYS A 116 17.54 -3.19 4.66
C LYS A 116 17.35 -4.64 4.21
N ALA A 117 17.17 -5.55 5.17
CA ALA A 117 16.92 -6.96 4.88
C ALA A 117 15.66 -7.13 4.01
N LEU A 118 14.59 -6.39 4.32
CA LEU A 118 13.37 -6.41 3.50
C LEU A 118 13.60 -5.80 2.10
N PHE A 119 14.35 -4.69 2.00
CA PHE A 119 14.65 -4.04 0.73
C PHE A 119 15.45 -4.94 -0.22
N ASP A 120 16.43 -5.67 0.31
CA ASP A 120 17.31 -6.53 -0.48
C ASP A 120 16.55 -7.67 -1.18
N ILE A 121 15.46 -8.15 -0.59
CA ILE A 121 14.54 -9.13 -1.24
C ILE A 121 13.99 -8.58 -2.57
N TYR A 122 13.77 -7.26 -2.64
CA TYR A 122 13.17 -6.60 -3.80
C TYR A 122 14.15 -5.76 -4.61
N ALA A 123 15.43 -5.65 -4.21
CA ALA A 123 16.44 -4.79 -4.84
C ALA A 123 16.69 -5.14 -6.32
N HIS A 124 16.32 -6.35 -6.76
CA HIS A 124 16.32 -6.75 -8.17
C HIS A 124 15.28 -5.98 -9.03
N ARG A 125 14.39 -5.19 -8.42
CA ARG A 125 13.39 -4.37 -9.09
C ARG A 125 13.88 -2.92 -9.14
N ASN A 126 13.38 -2.16 -10.13
CA ASN A 126 13.68 -0.72 -10.24
C ASN A 126 12.86 0.12 -9.22
N ILE A 127 13.16 -0.05 -7.93
CA ILE A 127 12.43 0.52 -6.80
C ILE A 127 13.29 1.49 -5.97
N VAL A 128 12.62 2.29 -5.16
CA VAL A 128 13.20 3.17 -4.13
C VAL A 128 12.42 2.95 -2.84
N ALA A 129 13.13 2.92 -1.70
CA ALA A 129 12.49 2.93 -0.40
C ALA A 129 12.09 4.34 -0.02
N LEU A 130 10.83 4.50 0.38
CA LEU A 130 10.26 5.75 0.83
C LEU A 130 9.71 5.58 2.24
N GLU A 131 9.76 6.64 3.02
CA GLU A 131 9.23 6.72 4.38
C GLU A 131 8.19 7.81 4.50
N TYR A 132 7.23 7.61 5.40
CA TYR A 132 6.23 8.58 5.81
C TYR A 132 6.35 8.76 7.32
N LEU A 133 6.57 10.01 7.74
CA LEU A 133 6.76 10.43 9.13
C LEU A 133 5.48 11.03 9.71
#